data_AF-A0A0F8W620-F1
#
_entry.id   AF-A0A0F8W620-F1
#
_cell.length_a   1.000
_cell.length_b   1.000
_cell.length_c   1.000
_cell.angle_alpha   90.00
_cell.angle_beta   90.00
_cell.angle_gamma   90.00
#
_symmetry.space_group_name_H-M   'P 1'
#
loop_
_entity.id
_entity.type
_entity.pdbx_description
1 polymer ?
#
loop_
_entity_poly.entity_id
_entity_poly.type
_entity_poly.pdbx_seq_one_letter_code
_entity_poly.pdbx_strand_id
1 'polypeptide(L)'
;EVKGDGRAEDAYLLATPYNRRVAERLAGAELRLDEPPPPAAATALPNIFALYEENIGAITPLIADELKDAEERYPPQWIEAAFREAVSLNKRSWRYIHSILRRWEAEGPDYEEAGRDPEADWLERRYARGKRGAGRLR
;
A
#
# COMPACT_ATOMS: atom_id res chain seq x y z
N GLU A 1 -21.55 -18.84 16.29
CA GLU A 1 -22.92 -18.31 16.37
C GLU A 1 -22.86 -16.84 16.73
N VAL A 2 -23.40 -15.98 15.88
CA VAL A 2 -23.49 -14.54 16.10
C VAL A 2 -24.97 -14.21 16.00
N LYS A 3 -25.55 -13.60 17.03
CA LYS A 3 -27.00 -13.42 17.15
C LYS A 3 -27.33 -11.94 17.06
N GLY A 4 -27.35 -11.43 15.83
CA GLY A 4 -28.08 -10.22 15.46
C GLY A 4 -29.46 -10.61 14.95
N ASP A 5 -30.50 -9.97 15.49
CA ASP A 5 -31.91 -10.00 15.08
C ASP A 5 -32.44 -11.28 14.38
N GLY A 6 -32.54 -12.40 15.11
CA GLY A 6 -33.40 -13.53 14.73
C GLY A 6 -33.09 -14.28 13.41
N ARG A 7 -32.12 -13.85 12.63
CA ARG A 7 -31.59 -14.54 11.44
C ARG A 7 -30.08 -14.65 11.59
N ALA A 8 -29.61 -15.87 11.76
CA ALA A 8 -28.19 -16.15 11.58
C ALA A 8 -27.86 -15.92 10.10
N GLU A 9 -27.12 -14.86 9.80
CA GLU A 9 -26.59 -14.61 8.47
C GLU A 9 -25.18 -15.22 8.38
N ASP A 10 -24.95 -16.04 7.36
CA ASP A 10 -23.64 -16.61 7.10
C ASP A 10 -22.76 -15.55 6.39
N ALA A 11 -21.79 -15.00 7.12
CA ALA A 11 -20.78 -14.12 6.54
C ALA A 11 -19.65 -14.95 5.91
N TYR A 12 -19.44 -14.78 4.60
CA TYR A 12 -18.36 -15.45 3.86
C TYR A 12 -17.14 -14.54 3.76
N LEU A 13 -15.98 -15.06 4.17
CA LEU A 13 -14.68 -14.40 3.97
C LEU A 13 -13.95 -15.07 2.80
N LEU A 14 -13.28 -14.26 1.97
CA LEU A 14 -12.39 -14.80 0.95
C LEU A 14 -11.25 -15.58 1.63
N ALA A 15 -10.93 -16.77 1.15
CA ALA A 15 -10.01 -17.71 1.80
C ALA A 15 -8.51 -17.35 1.68
N THR A 16 -8.16 -16.08 1.94
CA THR A 16 -6.77 -15.60 1.92
C THR A 16 -6.06 -15.88 3.27
N PRO A 17 -4.73 -15.99 3.31
CA PRO A 17 -3.98 -16.13 4.57
C PRO A 17 -4.23 -14.99 5.56
N TYR A 18 -4.48 -13.77 5.06
CA TYR A 18 -4.84 -12.61 5.87
C TYR A 18 -6.22 -12.78 6.51
N ASN A 19 -7.24 -13.06 5.69
CA ASN A 19 -8.61 -13.24 6.17
C ASN A 19 -8.75 -14.42 7.13
N ARG A 20 -7.91 -15.47 7.00
CA ARG A 20 -7.88 -16.59 7.95
C ARG A 20 -7.46 -16.15 9.35
N ARG A 21 -6.41 -15.31 9.45
CA ARG A 21 -5.97 -14.73 10.74
C ARG A 21 -6.99 -13.76 11.32
N VAL A 22 -7.69 -13.02 10.45
CA VAL A 22 -8.77 -12.12 10.85
C VAL A 22 -9.98 -12.93 11.33
N ALA A 23 -10.34 -14.03 10.66
CA ALA A 23 -11.44 -14.92 11.02
C ALA A 23 -11.26 -15.51 12.44
N GLU A 24 -10.04 -15.87 12.82
CA GLU A 24 -9.72 -16.31 14.19
C GLU A 24 -10.00 -15.23 15.24
N ARG A 25 -9.82 -13.95 14.90
CA ARG A 25 -10.10 -12.80 15.79
C ARG A 25 -11.57 -12.39 15.79
N LEU A 26 -12.26 -12.61 14.66
CA LEU A 26 -13.69 -12.34 14.51
C LEU A 26 -14.55 -13.44 15.16
N ALA A 27 -13.98 -14.61 15.44
CA ALA A 27 -14.65 -15.68 16.17
C ALA A 27 -15.00 -15.22 17.60
N GLY A 28 -16.23 -14.73 17.78
CA GLY A 28 -16.75 -14.21 19.05
C GLY A 28 -16.92 -12.70 19.10
N ALA A 29 -16.57 -11.97 18.03
CA ALA A 29 -16.91 -10.55 17.91
C ALA A 29 -18.38 -10.38 17.53
N GLU A 30 -19.09 -9.48 18.21
CA GLU A 30 -20.40 -9.02 17.77
C GLU A 30 -20.21 -8.07 16.58
N LEU A 31 -20.49 -8.58 15.38
CA LEU A 31 -20.49 -7.78 14.15
C LEU A 31 -21.87 -7.15 13.97
N ARG A 32 -21.92 -5.82 13.95
CA ARG A 32 -23.09 -5.06 13.53
C ARG A 32 -23.05 -4.92 12.00
N LEU A 33 -23.69 -5.85 11.31
CA LEU A 33 -23.75 -5.86 9.84
C LEU A 33 -24.82 -4.90 9.28
N ASP A 34 -25.78 -4.54 10.13
CA ASP A 34 -26.90 -3.64 9.87
C ASP A 34 -26.49 -2.16 9.88
N GLU A 35 -25.29 -1.86 10.38
CA GLU A 35 -24.70 -0.53 10.32
C GLU A 35 -23.82 -0.43 9.06
N PRO A 36 -23.98 0.59 8.20
CA PRO A 36 -23.04 0.80 7.12
C PRO A 36 -21.63 0.90 7.73
N PRO A 37 -20.63 0.20 7.18
CA PRO A 37 -19.28 0.27 7.71
C PRO A 37 -18.89 1.74 7.82
N PRO A 38 -18.20 2.16 8.89
CA PRO A 38 -17.66 3.51 8.94
C PRO A 38 -16.89 3.73 7.63
N PRO A 39 -17.03 4.91 6.99
CA PRO A 39 -16.31 5.19 5.75
C PRO A 39 -14.87 4.78 6.01
N ALA A 40 -14.36 3.82 5.21
CA ALA A 40 -13.02 3.27 5.39
C ALA A 40 -12.12 4.47 5.62
N ALA A 41 -11.55 4.58 6.83
CA ALA A 41 -10.81 5.76 7.22
C ALA A 41 -9.82 5.99 6.09
N ALA A 42 -10.03 7.05 5.31
CA ALA A 42 -9.20 7.33 4.17
C ALA A 42 -7.83 7.54 4.78
N THR A 43 -6.97 6.53 4.67
CA THR A 43 -5.57 6.67 5.00
C THR A 43 -5.14 7.80 4.10
N ALA A 44 -5.00 8.99 4.68
CA ALA A 44 -4.72 10.19 3.91
C ALA A 44 -3.44 9.88 3.15
N LEU A 45 -3.55 9.74 1.82
CA LEU A 45 -2.40 9.42 1.00
C LEU A 45 -1.35 10.49 1.30
N PRO A 46 -0.10 10.08 1.61
CA PRO A 46 0.92 11.03 2.00
C PRO A 46 1.08 12.06 0.89
N ASN A 47 1.02 13.33 1.28
CA ASN A 47 1.17 14.47 0.38
C ASN A 47 2.50 14.33 -0.40
N ILE A 48 2.50 14.62 -1.71
CA ILE A 48 3.70 14.59 -2.56
C ILE A 48 4.88 15.37 -1.97
N PHE A 49 4.61 16.48 -1.27
CA PHE A 49 5.62 17.27 -0.56
C PHE A 49 6.24 16.47 0.59
N ALA A 50 5.43 15.78 1.39
CA ALA A 50 5.90 14.93 2.48
C ALA A 50 6.73 13.75 1.94
N LEU A 51 6.25 13.08 0.89
CA LEU A 51 7.00 12.01 0.22
C LEU A 51 8.38 12.49 -0.25
N TYR A 52 8.46 13.71 -0.76
CA TYR A 52 9.71 14.33 -1.19
C TYR A 52 10.66 14.61 -0.02
N GLU A 53 10.18 15.30 1.02
CA GLU A 53 11.03 15.69 2.15
C GLU A 53 11.57 14.48 2.92
N GLU A 54 10.73 13.46 3.13
CA GLU A 54 11.10 12.24 3.83
C GLU A 54 12.15 11.42 3.08
N ASN A 55 12.10 11.39 1.74
CA ASN A 55 12.91 10.47 0.95
C ASN A 55 14.07 11.13 0.21
N ILE A 56 13.97 12.41 -0.15
CA ILE A 56 14.95 13.10 -1.01
C ILE A 56 15.68 14.20 -0.22
N GLY A 57 14.94 15.08 0.44
CA GLY A 57 15.48 16.17 1.25
C GLY A 57 14.77 17.50 1.01
N ALA A 58 15.49 18.61 1.22
CA ALA A 58 14.90 19.95 1.20
C ALA A 58 14.30 20.32 -0.16
N ILE A 59 13.12 20.95 -0.12
CA ILE A 59 12.40 21.42 -1.31
C ILE A 59 12.90 22.81 -1.67
N THR A 60 13.35 22.97 -2.91
CA THR A 60 13.63 24.28 -3.50
C THR A 60 12.38 24.84 -4.17
N PRO A 61 12.24 26.17 -4.34
CA PRO A 61 11.06 26.75 -4.99
C PRO A 61 10.78 26.17 -6.39
N LEU A 62 11.83 25.90 -7.17
CA LEU A 62 11.69 25.30 -8.51
C LEU A 62 11.10 23.89 -8.43
N ILE A 63 11.58 23.06 -7.49
CA ILE A 63 11.05 21.72 -7.28
C ILE A 63 9.62 21.80 -6.72
N ALA A 64 9.30 22.77 -5.87
CA ALA A 64 7.95 22.94 -5.34
C ALA A 64 6.92 23.13 -6.45
N ASP A 65 7.25 23.93 -7.47
CA ASP A 65 6.36 24.14 -8.62
C ASP A 65 6.24 22.85 -9.46
N GLU A 66 7.34 22.13 -9.69
CA GLU A 66 7.29 20.83 -10.39
C GLU A 66 6.48 19.76 -9.63
N LEU A 67 6.49 19.78 -8.29
CA LEU A 67 5.69 18.88 -7.46
C LEU A 67 4.19 19.20 -7.56
N LYS A 68 3.80 20.48 -7.57
CA LYS A 68 2.39 20.89 -7.80
C LYS A 68 1.89 20.42 -9.15
N ASP A 69 2.68 20.67 -10.19
CA ASP A 69 2.37 20.25 -11.56
C ASP A 69 2.17 18.72 -11.65
N ALA A 70 2.93 17.96 -10.87
CA ALA A 70 2.79 16.51 -10.80
C ALA A 70 1.55 16.07 -10.02
N GLU A 71 1.23 16.71 -8.90
CA GLU A 71 0.03 16.45 -8.10
C GLU A 71 -1.26 16.68 -8.90
N GLU A 72 -1.30 17.71 -9.74
CA GLU A 72 -2.46 18.00 -10.59
C GLU A 72 -2.58 17.05 -11.79
N ARG A 73 -1.44 16.56 -12.31
CA ARG A 73 -1.40 15.76 -13.54
C ARG A 73 -1.57 14.26 -13.30
N TYR A 74 -1.06 13.75 -12.19
CA TYR A 74 -0.97 12.30 -11.97
C TYR A 74 -1.83 11.85 -10.79
N PRO A 75 -2.45 10.66 -10.88
CA PRO A 75 -3.16 10.08 -9.74
C PRO A 75 -2.22 9.87 -8.53
N PRO A 76 -2.67 10.08 -7.29
CA PRO A 76 -1.86 9.90 -6.08
C PRO A 76 -1.17 8.54 -5.97
N GLN A 77 -1.83 7.48 -6.42
CA GLN A 77 -1.28 6.12 -6.42
C GLN A 77 -0.06 5.97 -7.34
N TRP A 78 0.02 6.72 -8.45
CA TRP A 78 1.21 6.73 -9.31
C TRP A 78 2.34 7.49 -8.66
N ILE A 79 2.02 8.61 -8.00
CA ILE A 79 3.02 9.41 -7.28
C ILE A 79 3.68 8.52 -6.23
N GLU A 80 2.89 7.91 -5.34
CA GLU A 80 3.40 7.02 -4.29
C GLU A 80 4.24 5.86 -4.86
N ALA A 81 3.75 5.19 -5.90
CA ALA A 81 4.47 4.07 -6.52
C ALA A 81 5.80 4.50 -7.16
N ALA A 82 5.82 5.66 -7.84
CA ALA A 82 7.04 6.19 -8.46
C ALA A 82 8.09 6.58 -7.41
N PHE A 83 7.66 7.21 -6.30
CA PHE A 83 8.53 7.50 -5.16
C PHE A 83 9.11 6.21 -4.58
N ARG A 84 8.27 5.20 -4.37
CA ARG A 84 8.69 3.91 -3.84
C ARG A 84 9.70 3.19 -4.72
N GLU A 85 9.50 3.20 -6.03
CA GLU A 85 10.44 2.62 -7.00
C GLU A 85 11.79 3.35 -6.95
N ALA A 86 11.78 4.68 -6.94
CA ALA A 86 12.99 5.49 -6.84
C ALA A 86 13.77 5.25 -5.54
N VAL A 87 13.08 5.11 -4.40
CA VAL A 87 13.70 4.80 -3.10
C VAL A 87 14.27 3.39 -3.07
N SER A 88 13.52 2.41 -3.59
CA SER A 88 13.95 1.01 -3.63
C SER A 88 15.21 0.80 -4.47
N LEU A 89 15.35 1.56 -5.55
CA LEU A 89 16.54 1.56 -6.42
C LEU A 89 17.66 2.48 -5.91
N ASN A 90 17.45 3.17 -4.79
CA ASN A 90 18.34 4.21 -4.26
C ASN A 90 18.65 5.31 -5.31
N LYS A 91 17.69 5.59 -6.21
CA LYS A 91 17.74 6.63 -7.25
C LYS A 91 16.79 7.78 -6.88
N ARG A 92 16.98 8.31 -5.67
CA ARG A 92 16.13 9.32 -5.00
C ARG A 92 16.31 10.72 -5.59
N SER A 93 16.10 10.86 -6.89
CA SER A 93 16.15 12.14 -7.60
C SER A 93 14.80 12.43 -8.23
N TRP A 94 14.32 13.66 -8.10
CA TRP A 94 13.07 14.10 -8.71
C TRP A 94 13.02 13.82 -10.21
N ARG A 95 14.13 14.08 -10.91
CA ARG A 95 14.26 13.79 -12.34
C ARG A 95 14.01 12.32 -12.69
N TYR A 96 14.39 11.40 -11.81
CA TYR A 96 14.13 9.97 -11.99
C TYR A 96 12.65 9.63 -11.73
N ILE A 97 12.08 10.14 -10.64
CA ILE A 97 10.64 9.97 -10.32
C ILE A 97 9.77 10.51 -11.45
N HIS A 98 10.04 11.72 -11.93
CA HIS A 98 9.33 12.33 -13.04
C HIS A 98 9.45 11.50 -14.33
N SER A 99 10.60 10.85 -14.57
CA SER A 99 10.75 9.95 -15.72
C SER A 99 9.89 8.67 -15.62
N ILE A 100 9.68 8.16 -14.41
CA ILE A 100 8.77 7.02 -14.16
C ILE A 100 7.33 7.45 -14.45
N LEU A 101 6.90 8.59 -13.89
CA LEU A 101 5.56 9.15 -14.10
C LEU A 101 5.27 9.40 -15.59
N ARG A 102 6.23 9.97 -16.32
CA ARG A 102 6.14 10.20 -17.77
C ARG A 102 6.03 8.91 -18.59
N ARG A 103 6.70 7.84 -18.15
CA ARG A 103 6.59 6.53 -18.80
C ARG A 103 5.19 5.97 -18.62
N TRP A 104 4.66 5.99 -17.40
CA TRP A 104 3.31 5.51 -17.09
C TRP A 104 2.20 6.33 -17.76
N GLU A 105 2.42 7.63 -17.97
CA GLU A 105 1.53 8.49 -18.78
C GLU A 105 1.41 7.98 -20.23
N ALA A 106 2.51 7.49 -20.82
CA ALA A 106 2.56 7.07 -22.21
C ALA A 106 2.13 5.60 -22.43
N GLU A 107 2.53 4.70 -21.53
CA GLU A 107 2.36 3.25 -21.68
C GLU A 107 1.09 2.73 -21.00
N GLY A 108 0.46 3.56 -20.16
CA GLY A 108 -0.44 3.06 -19.14
C GLY A 108 0.38 2.49 -17.97
N PRO A 109 -0.13 2.56 -16.75
CA PRO A 109 0.63 2.14 -15.59
C PRO A 109 0.61 0.60 -15.50
N ASP A 110 1.78 -0.05 -15.48
CA ASP A 110 1.94 -1.49 -15.22
C ASP A 110 1.50 -1.92 -13.80
N TYR A 111 1.02 -0.96 -13.00
CA TYR A 111 0.69 -1.12 -11.59
C TYR A 111 -0.62 -1.89 -11.30
N GLU A 112 -1.36 -2.39 -12.29
CA GLU A 112 -2.53 -3.23 -12.02
C GLU A 112 -2.17 -4.51 -11.22
N GLU A 113 -0.89 -4.94 -11.21
CA GLU A 113 -0.38 -5.98 -10.30
C GLU A 113 0.14 -5.46 -8.94
N ALA A 114 0.27 -4.14 -8.75
CA ALA A 114 0.84 -3.50 -7.57
C ALA A 114 -0.17 -3.27 -6.42
N GLY A 115 -1.32 -3.94 -6.43
CA GLY A 115 -2.19 -4.09 -5.25
C GLY A 115 -1.56 -4.91 -4.13
N ARG A 116 -0.35 -5.44 -4.34
CA ARG A 116 0.47 -6.03 -3.30
C ARG A 116 1.16 -4.90 -2.55
N ASP A 117 0.65 -4.59 -1.36
CA ASP A 117 1.30 -3.75 -0.37
C ASP A 117 2.82 -4.02 -0.43
N PRO A 118 3.60 -3.07 -0.95
CA PRO A 118 5.02 -3.32 -1.17
C PRO A 118 5.82 -3.13 0.11
N GLU A 119 5.21 -2.65 1.21
CA GLU A 119 5.73 -2.88 2.54
C GLU A 119 5.63 -4.37 2.88
N ALA A 120 4.51 -5.03 2.59
CA ALA A 120 4.37 -6.48 2.75
C ALA A 120 5.33 -7.27 1.85
N ASP A 121 5.58 -6.80 0.62
CA ASP A 121 6.52 -7.43 -0.31
C ASP A 121 8.00 -7.16 0.07
N TRP A 122 8.34 -5.95 0.56
CA TRP A 122 9.65 -5.64 1.13
C TRP A 122 9.92 -6.46 2.40
N LEU A 123 8.92 -6.60 3.28
CA LEU A 123 8.98 -7.42 4.48
C LEU A 123 9.14 -8.90 4.08
N GLU A 124 8.38 -9.39 3.11
CA GLU A 124 8.49 -10.76 2.60
C GLU A 124 9.89 -11.04 2.04
N ARG A 125 10.45 -10.15 1.21
CA ARG A 125 11.81 -10.29 0.68
C ARG A 125 12.89 -10.23 1.76
N ARG A 126 12.70 -9.43 2.81
CA ARG A 126 13.63 -9.30 3.94
C ARG A 126 13.61 -10.53 4.87
N TYR A 127 12.45 -11.10 5.13
CA TYR A 127 12.29 -12.26 6.03
C TYR A 127 12.34 -13.63 5.31
N ALA A 128 12.20 -13.68 3.98
CA ALA A 128 12.42 -14.91 3.20
C ALA A 128 13.87 -15.41 3.26
N ARG A 129 14.84 -14.53 3.52
CA ARG A 129 16.26 -14.87 3.60
C ARG A 129 16.65 -15.60 4.90
N GLY A 130 15.80 -15.59 5.93
CA GLY A 130 16.07 -16.23 7.22
C GLY A 130 15.62 -17.70 7.32
N LYS A 131 14.87 -18.23 6.35
CA LYS A 131 14.18 -19.52 6.47
C LYS A 131 14.84 -20.68 5.70
N ARG A 132 16.18 -20.67 5.61
CA ARG A 132 16.98 -21.85 5.19
C ARG A 132 18.12 -22.08 6.18
N GLY A 133 17.78 -22.49 7.40
CA GLY A 133 18.78 -22.73 8.43
C GLY A 133 18.20 -23.18 9.78
N ALA A 134 17.21 -24.06 9.80
CA ALA A 134 16.81 -24.73 11.03
C ALA A 134 16.36 -26.15 10.74
N GLY A 135 17.17 -27.13 11.15
CA GLY A 135 16.72 -28.50 11.39
C GLY A 135 17.35 -29.57 10.49
N ARG A 136 18.56 -30.00 10.85
CA ARG A 136 18.85 -31.43 11.04
C ARG A 136 20.05 -31.59 11.98
N LEU A 137 19.74 -31.57 13.28
CA LEU A 137 20.49 -32.31 14.28
C LEU A 137 19.85 -33.70 14.32
N ARG A 138 20.60 -34.71 13.85
CA ARG A 138 20.74 -36.08 14.37
C ARG A 138 21.33 -36.97 13.28
#